data_AF-A0AAW4BGF5-F1
#
_entry.id   AF-A0AAW4BGF5-F1
#
_cell.length_a   1.000
_cell.length_b   1.000
_cell.length_c   1.000
_cell.angle_alpha   90.00
_cell.angle_beta   90.00
_cell.angle_gamma   90.00
#
_symmetry.space_group_name_H-M   'P 1'
#
loop_
_entity.id
_entity.type
_entity.pdbx_description
1 polymer ?
#
loop_
_entity_poly.entity_id
_entity_poly.type
_entity_poly.pdbx_seq_one_letter_code
_entity_poly.pdbx_strand_id
1 'polypeptide(L)'
;YLLVVIMLAKTLAIPINYGVHVMEAPAALGGFIVACIVLAPEAVGALKAAFNNQLQRTMNLYFGSVLATIALTVPAVLFIGAMMDQEVRLGLSSADLVLLVTTLMVCKVTFSSGRTNVLHGATHLVLFVVYLFLMFEHA
;
A
#
# COMPACT_ATOMS: atom_id res chain seq x y z
N TYR A 1 -19.65 3.82 -8.20
CA TYR A 1 -18.37 3.40 -8.82
C TYR A 1 -17.55 2.54 -7.86
N LEU A 2 -17.28 2.98 -6.63
CA LEU A 2 -16.57 2.19 -5.60
C LEU A 2 -17.13 0.77 -5.38
N LEU A 3 -18.45 0.61 -5.27
CA LEU A 3 -19.09 -0.72 -5.17
C LEU A 3 -18.73 -1.65 -6.34
N VAL A 4 -18.66 -1.12 -7.56
CA VAL A 4 -18.29 -1.90 -8.75
C VAL A 4 -16.83 -2.32 -8.67
N VAL A 5 -15.93 -1.40 -8.28
CA VAL A 5 -14.50 -1.69 -8.10
C VAL A 5 -14.28 -2.74 -7.01
N ILE A 6 -14.99 -2.64 -5.88
CA ILE A 6 -14.92 -3.62 -4.78
C ILE A 6 -15.41 -5.00 -5.24
N MET A 7 -16.53 -5.07 -5.95
CA MET A 7 -17.06 -6.33 -6.49
C MET A 7 -16.12 -6.93 -7.55
N LEU A 8 -15.48 -6.10 -8.38
CA LEU A 8 -14.48 -6.55 -9.34
C LEU A 8 -13.25 -7.11 -8.63
N ALA A 9 -12.71 -6.38 -7.65
CA ALA A 9 -11.55 -6.81 -6.88
C ALA A 9 -11.82 -8.12 -6.14
N LYS A 10 -13.01 -8.29 -5.55
CA LYS A 10 -13.42 -9.54 -4.90
C LYS A 10 -13.48 -10.70 -5.91
N THR A 11 -14.07 -10.47 -7.08
CA THR A 11 -14.17 -11.50 -8.13
C THR A 11 -12.79 -11.88 -8.69
N LEU A 12 -11.87 -10.91 -8.80
CA LEU A 12 -10.50 -11.14 -9.26
C LEU A 12 -9.61 -11.80 -8.21
N ALA A 13 -9.85 -11.55 -6.92
CA ALA A 13 -9.09 -12.18 -5.84
C ALA A 13 -9.22 -13.72 -5.83
N ILE A 14 -10.37 -14.26 -6.26
CA ILE A 14 -10.64 -15.71 -6.31
C ILE A 14 -9.68 -16.45 -7.26
N PRO A 15 -9.60 -16.11 -8.58
CA PRO A 15 -8.67 -16.77 -9.48
C PRO A 15 -7.21 -16.44 -9.17
N ILE A 16 -6.91 -15.25 -8.62
CA ILE A 16 -5.55 -14.88 -8.20
C ILE A 16 -5.08 -15.80 -7.07
N ASN A 17 -5.87 -15.96 -6.00
CA ASN A 17 -5.50 -16.82 -4.88
C ASN A 17 -5.43 -18.30 -5.31
N TYR A 18 -6.31 -18.74 -6.20
CA TYR A 18 -6.24 -20.08 -6.77
C TYR A 18 -4.95 -20.29 -7.59
N GLY A 19 -4.58 -19.33 -8.44
CA GLY A 19 -3.34 -19.38 -9.21
C GLY A 19 -2.09 -19.39 -8.33
N VAL A 20 -2.06 -18.57 -7.28
CA VAL A 20 -0.99 -18.54 -6.28
C VAL A 20 -0.86 -19.90 -5.59
N HIS A 21 -1.99 -20.51 -5.20
CA HIS A 21 -2.01 -21.83 -4.56
C HIS A 21 -1.56 -22.95 -5.49
N VAL A 22 -1.94 -22.93 -6.77
CA VAL A 22 -1.52 -23.94 -7.76
C VAL A 22 -0.03 -23.84 -8.09
N MET A 23 0.54 -22.63 -8.03
CA MET A 23 1.96 -22.39 -8.27
C MET A 23 2.84 -22.56 -7.01
N GLU A 24 2.26 -22.97 -5.86
CA GLU A 24 2.94 -23.00 -4.55
C GLU A 24 3.63 -21.67 -4.19
N ALA A 25 3.07 -20.56 -4.68
CA ALA A 25 3.63 -19.23 -4.47
C ALA A 25 3.22 -18.67 -3.09
N PRO A 26 4.04 -17.78 -2.50
CA PRO A 26 3.72 -17.06 -1.27
C PRO A 26 2.30 -16.51 -1.20
N ALA A 27 1.56 -16.80 -0.12
CA ALA A 27 0.22 -16.25 0.09
C ALA A 27 0.21 -14.70 0.11
N ALA A 28 1.31 -14.09 0.54
CA ALA A 28 1.52 -12.64 0.50
C ALA A 28 1.44 -12.06 -0.92
N LEU A 29 1.81 -12.84 -1.96
CA LEU A 29 1.78 -12.43 -3.35
C LEU A 29 0.33 -12.17 -3.83
N GLY A 30 -0.62 -13.01 -3.44
CA GLY A 30 -2.04 -12.86 -3.79
C GLY A 30 -2.62 -11.57 -3.21
N GLY A 31 -2.35 -11.30 -1.92
CA GLY A 31 -2.75 -10.07 -1.26
C GLY A 31 -2.14 -8.82 -1.90
N PHE A 32 -0.85 -8.87 -2.25
CA PHE A 32 -0.16 -7.78 -2.94
C PHE A 32 -0.76 -7.45 -4.30
N ILE A 33 -1.04 -8.46 -5.14
CA ILE A 33 -1.65 -8.23 -6.46
C ILE A 33 -3.03 -7.59 -6.31
N VAL A 34 -3.85 -8.09 -5.40
CA VAL A 34 -5.19 -7.51 -5.15
C VAL A 34 -5.07 -6.07 -4.68
N ALA A 35 -4.14 -5.76 -3.78
CA ALA A 35 -3.87 -4.39 -3.34
C ALA A 35 -3.48 -3.48 -4.52
N CYS A 36 -2.58 -3.93 -5.41
CA CYS A 36 -2.19 -3.17 -6.60
C CYS A 36 -3.38 -2.86 -7.51
N ILE A 37 -4.29 -3.82 -7.73
CA ILE A 37 -5.48 -3.61 -8.57
C ILE A 37 -6.41 -2.56 -7.96
N VAL A 38 -6.62 -2.62 -6.64
CA VAL A 38 -7.50 -1.68 -5.94
C VAL A 38 -6.91 -0.25 -5.92
N LEU A 39 -5.59 -0.12 -5.76
CA LEU A 39 -4.87 1.16 -5.71
C LEU A 39 -4.55 1.74 -7.10
N ALA A 40 -4.57 0.93 -8.16
CA ALA A 40 -4.23 1.34 -9.52
C ALA A 40 -4.91 2.64 -10.01
N PRO A 41 -6.25 2.83 -9.88
CA PRO A 41 -6.88 4.05 -10.38
C PRO A 41 -6.40 5.33 -9.68
N GLU A 42 -6.11 5.25 -8.37
CA GLU A 42 -5.54 6.37 -7.60
C GLU A 42 -4.10 6.64 -8.02
N ALA A 43 -3.28 5.60 -8.17
CA ALA A 43 -1.90 5.70 -8.60
C ALA A 43 -1.78 6.36 -9.99
N VAL A 44 -2.62 5.93 -10.95
CA VAL A 44 -2.69 6.54 -12.29
C VAL A 44 -3.12 8.01 -12.20
N GLY A 45 -4.10 8.32 -11.34
CA GLY A 45 -4.54 9.68 -11.09
C GLY A 45 -3.41 10.58 -10.54
N ALA A 46 -2.64 10.09 -9.58
CA ALA A 46 -1.52 10.79 -8.97
C ALA A 46 -0.37 11.01 -9.96
N LEU A 47 -0.03 9.98 -10.76
CA LEU A 47 0.99 10.06 -11.82
C LEU A 47 0.60 11.07 -12.90
N LYS A 48 -0.64 11.03 -13.38
CA LYS A 48 -1.15 11.98 -14.37
C LYS A 48 -1.11 13.42 -13.84
N ALA A 49 -1.46 13.62 -12.57
CA ALA A 49 -1.34 14.93 -11.92
C ALA A 49 0.12 15.38 -11.81
N ALA A 50 1.05 14.46 -11.51
CA ALA A 50 2.48 14.77 -11.43
C ALA A 50 3.06 15.17 -12.79
N PHE A 51 2.72 14.46 -13.88
CA PHE A 51 3.12 14.84 -15.23
C PHE A 51 2.58 16.20 -15.67
N ASN A 52 1.39 16.57 -15.18
CA ASN A 52 0.80 17.89 -15.41
C ASN A 52 1.31 18.96 -14.45
N ASN A 53 2.39 18.69 -13.69
CA ASN A 53 2.99 19.57 -12.71
C ASN A 53 2.03 20.04 -11.60
N GLN A 54 0.97 19.27 -11.32
CA GLN A 54 -0.03 19.54 -10.28
C GLN A 54 0.39 18.92 -8.94
N LEU A 55 1.55 19.32 -8.42
CA LEU A 55 2.15 18.72 -7.22
C LEU A 55 1.20 18.71 -6.00
N GLN A 56 0.43 19.78 -5.78
CA GLN A 56 -0.55 19.82 -4.68
C GLN A 56 -1.62 18.73 -4.83
N ARG A 57 -2.11 18.47 -6.05
CA ARG A 57 -3.10 17.40 -6.30
C ARG A 57 -2.48 16.03 -6.08
N THR A 58 -1.26 15.80 -6.56
CA THR A 58 -0.52 14.56 -6.32
C THR A 58 -0.33 14.31 -4.83
N MET A 59 0.09 15.33 -4.07
CA MET A 59 0.28 15.23 -2.62
C MET A 59 -1.04 15.00 -1.88
N ASN A 60 -2.12 15.68 -2.28
CA ASN A 60 -3.44 15.47 -1.69
C ASN A 60 -3.94 14.05 -1.93
N LEU A 61 -3.71 13.48 -3.11
CA LEU A 61 -4.05 12.08 -3.39
C LEU A 61 -3.23 11.11 -2.54
N TYR A 62 -1.92 11.33 -2.45
CA TYR A 62 -1.01 10.52 -1.66
C TYR A 62 -1.38 10.52 -0.17
N PHE A 63 -1.47 11.70 0.44
CA PHE A 63 -1.83 11.80 1.86
C PHE A 63 -3.27 11.35 2.11
N GLY A 64 -4.19 11.60 1.19
CA GLY A 64 -5.56 11.11 1.29
C GLY A 64 -5.63 9.58 1.38
N SER A 65 -4.89 8.87 0.52
CA SER A 65 -4.86 7.40 0.49
C SER A 65 -4.18 6.82 1.75
N VAL A 66 -3.07 7.41 2.20
CA VAL A 66 -2.36 6.99 3.41
C VAL A 66 -3.21 7.25 4.67
N LEU A 67 -3.81 8.44 4.80
CA LEU A 67 -4.66 8.77 5.94
C LEU A 67 -5.92 7.92 5.97
N ALA A 68 -6.55 7.63 4.82
CA ALA A 68 -7.67 6.70 4.75
C ALA A 68 -7.28 5.32 5.29
N THR A 69 -6.08 4.83 4.94
CA THR A 69 -5.60 3.53 5.41
C THR A 69 -5.39 3.51 6.93
N ILE A 70 -4.67 4.50 7.46
CA ILE A 70 -4.30 4.55 8.89
C ILE A 70 -5.48 4.92 9.78
N ALA A 71 -6.30 5.90 9.38
CA ALA A 71 -7.38 6.45 10.21
C ALA A 71 -8.70 5.70 10.04
N LEU A 72 -8.92 4.98 8.93
CA LEU A 72 -10.19 4.29 8.66
C LEU A 72 -10.00 2.79 8.41
N THR A 73 -9.15 2.38 7.47
CA THR A 73 -9.05 0.96 7.08
C THR A 73 -8.54 0.06 8.21
N VAL A 74 -7.41 0.42 8.84
CA VAL A 74 -6.86 -0.38 9.96
C VAL A 74 -7.85 -0.45 11.14
N PRO A 75 -8.42 0.67 11.64
CA PRO A 75 -9.44 0.61 12.68
C PRO A 75 -10.69 -0.17 12.29
N ALA A 76 -11.19 -0.04 11.06
CA ALA A 76 -12.35 -0.77 10.59
C ALA A 76 -12.10 -2.28 10.57
N VAL A 77 -10.93 -2.73 10.11
CA VAL A 77 -10.54 -4.15 10.12
C VAL A 77 -10.43 -4.68 11.55
N LEU A 78 -9.82 -3.91 12.48
CA LEU A 78 -9.75 -4.29 13.89
C LEU A 78 -11.14 -4.39 14.53
N PHE A 79 -12.02 -3.44 14.23
CA PHE A 79 -13.39 -3.43 14.74
C PHE A 79 -14.21 -4.61 14.22
N ILE A 80 -14.14 -4.89 12.91
CA ILE A 80 -14.80 -6.05 12.31
C ILE A 80 -14.23 -7.35 12.87
N GLY A 81 -12.90 -7.46 13.00
CA GLY A 81 -12.24 -8.62 13.59
C GLY A 81 -12.70 -8.87 15.03
N ALA A 82 -12.78 -7.83 15.85
CA ALA A 82 -13.31 -7.93 17.20
C ALA A 82 -14.77 -8.37 17.26
N MET A 83 -15.62 -7.91 16.33
CA MET A 83 -17.02 -8.36 16.21
C MET A 83 -17.15 -9.81 15.72
N MET A 84 -16.18 -10.29 14.94
CA MET A 84 -16.15 -11.65 14.40
C MET A 84 -15.37 -12.64 15.28
N ASP A 85 -14.97 -12.22 16.49
CA ASP A 85 -14.14 -13.01 17.42
C ASP A 85 -12.84 -13.52 16.79
N GLN A 86 -12.28 -12.71 15.88
CA GLN A 86 -11.08 -13.01 15.12
C GLN A 86 -9.92 -12.14 15.64
N GLU A 87 -8.91 -12.77 16.24
CA GLU A 87 -7.73 -12.05 16.75
C GLU A 87 -6.90 -11.45 15.60
N VAL A 88 -7.12 -10.16 15.31
CA VAL A 88 -6.27 -9.40 14.39
C VAL A 88 -5.06 -8.88 15.15
N ARG A 89 -3.94 -9.59 15.07
CA ARG A 89 -2.67 -9.16 15.67
C ARG A 89 -1.95 -8.20 14.73
N LEU A 90 -1.72 -6.97 15.18
CA LEU A 90 -0.83 -6.01 14.52
C LEU A 90 0.64 -6.41 14.77
N GLY A 91 1.02 -7.59 14.29
CA GLY A 91 2.36 -8.14 14.45
C GLY A 91 3.20 -7.88 13.20
N LEU A 92 3.67 -6.65 13.01
CA LEU A 92 4.74 -6.41 12.04
C LEU A 92 6.01 -7.10 12.54
N SER A 93 6.76 -7.72 11.64
CA SER A 93 8.10 -8.21 11.97
C SER A 93 9.00 -7.04 12.39
N SER A 94 10.07 -7.32 13.13
CA SER A 94 11.04 -6.27 13.49
C SER A 94 11.61 -5.57 12.25
N ALA A 95 11.81 -6.31 11.15
CA ALA A 95 12.28 -5.77 9.89
C ALA A 95 11.25 -4.80 9.25
N ASP A 96 9.97 -5.20 9.18
CA ASP A 96 8.91 -4.37 8.60
C ASP A 96 8.66 -3.11 9.43
N LEU A 97 8.76 -3.20 10.75
CA LEU A 97 8.61 -2.05 11.64
C LEU A 97 9.75 -1.04 11.43
N VAL A 98 11.00 -1.51 11.30
CA VAL A 98 12.14 -0.64 10.98
C VAL A 98 11.96 0.01 9.61
N LEU A 99 11.51 -0.75 8.60
CA LEU A 99 11.27 -0.21 7.27
C LEU A 99 10.16 0.86 7.27
N LEU A 100 9.06 0.61 7.99
CA LEU A 100 7.95 1.56 8.13
C LEU A 100 8.43 2.87 8.78
N VAL A 101 9.14 2.78 9.92
CA VAL A 101 9.67 3.95 10.62
C VAL A 101 10.67 4.71 9.74
N THR A 102 11.55 4.00 9.04
CA THR A 102 12.51 4.60 8.09
C THR A 102 11.79 5.33 6.97
N THR A 103 10.75 4.72 6.40
CA THR A 103 9.94 5.33 5.33
C THR A 103 9.27 6.60 5.80
N LEU A 104 8.66 6.60 7.01
CA LEU A 104 8.04 7.80 7.58
C LEU A 104 9.06 8.91 7.84
N MET A 105 10.26 8.58 8.34
CA MET A 105 11.35 9.54 8.52
C MET A 105 11.81 10.16 7.19
N VAL A 106 12.01 9.33 6.15
CA VAL A 106 12.41 9.81 4.82
C VAL A 106 11.30 10.66 4.20
N CYS A 107 10.02 10.31 4.38
CA CYS A 107 8.88 11.14 3.98
C CYS A 107 8.94 12.53 4.63
N LYS A 108 9.15 12.58 5.94
CA LYS A 108 9.25 13.85 6.68
C LYS A 108 10.37 14.73 6.13
N VAL A 109 11.55 14.16 5.91
CA VAL A 109 12.71 14.90 5.35
C VAL A 109 12.41 15.39 3.93
N THR A 110 11.85 14.52 3.08
CA THR A 110 11.54 14.83 1.68
C THR A 110 10.55 15.97 1.56
N PHE A 111 9.49 15.97 2.37
CA PHE A 111 8.43 16.97 2.29
C PHE A 111 8.73 18.25 3.09
N SER A 112 9.69 18.23 4.01
CA SER A 112 10.10 19.42 4.75
C SER A 112 10.88 20.44 3.90
N SER A 113 11.48 20.01 2.78
CA SER A 113 12.35 20.88 1.97
C SER A 113 11.59 21.83 1.02
N GLY A 114 10.28 21.70 0.86
CA GLY A 114 9.44 22.57 0.01
C GLY A 114 9.72 22.48 -1.51
N ARG A 115 10.70 21.67 -1.95
CA ARG A 115 11.08 21.45 -3.35
C ARG A 115 11.09 19.95 -3.65
N THR A 116 10.65 19.57 -4.84
CA THR A 116 10.74 18.18 -5.31
C THR A 116 12.15 17.90 -5.84
N ASN A 117 12.72 16.75 -5.45
CA ASN A 117 14.04 16.30 -5.92
C ASN A 117 13.93 14.85 -6.39
N VAL A 118 14.47 14.58 -7.59
CA VAL A 118 14.51 13.24 -8.19
C VAL A 118 15.26 12.25 -7.30
N LEU A 119 16.30 12.70 -6.59
CA LEU A 119 17.08 11.86 -5.67
C LEU A 119 16.23 11.41 -4.48
N HIS A 120 15.40 12.29 -3.91
CA HIS A 120 14.47 11.90 -2.84
C HIS A 120 13.40 10.92 -3.35
N GLY A 121 12.90 11.12 -4.58
CA GLY A 121 11.99 10.17 -5.22
C GLY A 121 12.62 8.78 -5.42
N ALA A 122 13.90 8.73 -5.83
CA ALA A 122 14.65 7.49 -5.95
C ALA A 122 14.81 6.77 -4.60
N THR A 123 15.05 7.51 -3.50
CA THR A 123 15.11 6.92 -2.15
C THR A 123 13.81 6.22 -1.76
N HIS A 124 12.65 6.85 -2.02
CA HIS A 124 11.34 6.22 -1.78
C HIS A 124 11.13 4.96 -2.62
N LEU A 125 11.57 4.98 -3.88
CA LEU A 125 11.49 3.81 -4.76
C LEU A 125 12.37 2.66 -4.23
N VAL A 126 13.57 2.95 -3.76
CA VAL A 126 14.47 1.95 -3.17
C VAL A 126 13.84 1.33 -1.91
N LEU A 127 13.27 2.14 -1.02
CA LEU A 127 12.56 1.63 0.16
C LEU A 127 11.37 0.74 -0.22
N PHE A 128 10.64 1.09 -1.28
CA PHE A 128 9.56 0.26 -1.81
C PHE A 128 10.08 -1.08 -2.38
N VAL A 129 11.22 -1.08 -3.07
CA VAL A 129 11.84 -2.33 -3.54
C VAL A 129 12.28 -3.20 -2.36
N VAL A 130 12.88 -2.61 -1.32
CA VAL A 130 13.25 -3.33 -0.10
C VAL A 130 12.01 -3.93 0.59
N TYR A 131 10.89 -3.21 0.64
CA TYR A 131 9.62 -3.73 1.12
C TYR A 131 9.18 -4.98 0.34
N LEU A 132 9.26 -4.94 -1.00
CA LEU A 132 8.92 -6.10 -1.82
C LEU A 132 9.81 -7.30 -1.53
N PHE A 133 11.12 -7.10 -1.35
CA PHE A 133 12.03 -8.18 -0.99
C PHE A 133 11.68 -8.80 0.37
N LEU A 134 11.50 -7.98 1.42
CA LEU A 134 11.17 -8.47 2.76
C LEU A 134 9.84 -9.21 2.81
N MET A 135 8.87 -8.79 1.99
CA MET A 135 7.56 -9.44 1.88
C MET A 135 7.66 -10.90 1.39
N PHE A 136 8.65 -11.22 0.56
CA PHE A 136 8.87 -12.57 0.04
C PHE A 136 9.88 -13.39 0.83
N GLU A 137 10.73 -12.75 1.63
CA GLU A 137 11.70 -13.43 2.50
C GLU A 137 11.03 -14.07 3.74
N HIS A 138 9.94 -13.47 4.23
CA HIS A 138 9.17 -13.98 5.37
C HIS A 138 7.98 -14.88 4.97
N ALA A 139 7.93 -15.32 3.70
CA ALA A 139 6.83 -16.11 3.15
C ALA A 139 7.11 -17.62 3.11
#